data_AF-A0A4R8L1Y1-F1
#
_entry.id   AF-A0A4R8L1Y1-F1
#
_cell.length_a   1.000
_cell.length_b   1.000
_cell.length_c   1.000
_cell.angle_alpha   90.00
_cell.angle_beta   90.00
_cell.angle_gamma   90.00
#
_symmetry.space_group_name_H-M   'P 1'
#
loop_
_entity.id
_entity.type
_entity.pdbx_description
1 polymer ?
#
loop_
_entity_poly.entity_id
_entity_poly.type
_entity_poly.pdbx_seq_one_letter_code
_entity_poly.pdbx_strand_id
1 'polypeptide(L)'
;MNAFLAAQPFLRCDDVSLMRPALALAGLMLLLAALLWRRLRWRQAGCAPAANATAVDLHQQLQMRKAIHPAKAADTAPPPEPEALDRPPFELARLDAMFGHDRRLQGEILALFVAETRDRLAGIAHALRCERPAPARVLAQEILDSSQAMGLLPLQALARKAVHAGFSNDIGALRHLHAELLMALDALSQAVTALQTGAVLADDRDGVESRP
;
A
#
# COMPACT_ATOMS: atom_id res chain seq x y z
N MET A 1 0.38 4.42 65.90
CA MET A 1 0.38 4.84 64.48
C MET A 1 0.66 3.61 63.64
N ASN A 2 -0.34 3.06 62.95
CA ASN A 2 -0.21 2.14 61.81
C ASN A 2 -1.60 1.97 61.19
N ALA A 3 -1.86 2.76 60.13
CA ALA A 3 -3.00 2.60 59.25
C ALA A 3 -2.54 1.73 58.08
N PHE A 4 -3.21 0.61 57.77
CA PHE A 4 -3.24 -0.05 56.45
C PHE A 4 -4.01 -1.39 56.48
N LEU A 5 -5.22 -1.48 57.05
CA LEU A 5 -6.10 -2.65 56.84
C LEU A 5 -7.57 -2.26 57.03
N ALA A 6 -8.13 -1.52 56.08
CA ALA A 6 -9.58 -1.29 56.04
C ALA A 6 -10.09 -1.41 54.60
N ALA A 7 -11.14 -2.24 54.47
CA ALA A 7 -12.06 -2.36 53.35
C ALA A 7 -11.61 -3.22 52.15
N GLN A 8 -11.59 -4.55 52.34
CA GLN A 8 -12.25 -5.41 51.37
C GLN A 8 -13.75 -5.42 51.67
N PRO A 9 -14.61 -5.14 50.67
CA PRO A 9 -15.80 -5.95 50.55
C PRO A 9 -16.12 -6.35 49.10
N PHE A 10 -16.94 -7.40 49.00
CA PHE A 10 -17.62 -7.94 47.82
C PHE A 10 -17.01 -9.15 47.11
N LEU A 11 -17.03 -10.27 47.85
CA LEU A 11 -17.27 -11.61 47.33
C LEU A 11 -18.78 -11.80 47.10
N ARG A 12 -19.28 -11.56 45.87
CA ARG A 12 -20.44 -12.27 45.26
C ARG A 12 -20.79 -11.75 43.86
N CYS A 13 -21.04 -12.69 42.94
CA CYS A 13 -21.58 -12.56 41.57
C CYS A 13 -20.60 -11.94 40.54
N ASP A 14 -20.23 -12.51 39.39
CA ASP A 14 -20.68 -13.68 38.63
C ASP A 14 -19.51 -14.18 37.74
N ASP A 15 -19.56 -15.45 37.32
CA ASP A 15 -18.60 -16.19 36.46
C ASP A 15 -18.28 -15.58 35.08
N VAL A 16 -18.69 -14.33 34.82
CA VAL A 16 -18.54 -13.65 33.52
C VAL A 16 -17.23 -12.84 33.43
N SER A 17 -16.63 -12.44 34.55
CA SER A 17 -15.44 -11.57 34.54
C SER A 17 -14.11 -12.29 34.30
N LEU A 18 -14.06 -13.61 34.42
CA LEU A 18 -12.83 -14.41 34.18
C LEU A 18 -12.65 -14.83 32.71
N MET A 19 -13.72 -14.87 31.90
CA MET A 19 -13.61 -15.26 30.49
C MET A 19 -12.96 -14.18 29.60
N ARG A 20 -13.17 -12.89 29.92
CA ARG A 20 -12.59 -11.78 29.15
C ARG A 20 -11.05 -11.73 29.18
N PRO A 21 -10.38 -11.83 30.35
CA PRO A 21 -8.92 -11.86 30.37
C PRO A 21 -8.37 -13.15 29.75
N ALA A 22 -9.05 -14.29 29.90
CA ALA A 22 -8.63 -15.56 29.30
C ALA A 22 -8.67 -15.52 27.76
N LEU A 23 -9.73 -14.95 27.16
CA LEU A 23 -9.84 -14.76 25.71
C LEU A 23 -8.82 -13.74 25.18
N ALA A 24 -8.58 -12.66 25.92
CA ALA A 24 -7.56 -11.67 25.57
C ALA A 24 -6.15 -12.29 25.56
N LEU A 25 -5.83 -13.13 26.56
CA LEU A 25 -4.56 -13.87 26.62
C LEU A 25 -4.45 -14.91 25.50
N ALA A 26 -5.53 -15.64 25.19
CA ALA A 26 -5.55 -16.58 24.08
C ALA A 26 -5.31 -15.89 22.73
N GLY A 27 -5.94 -14.74 22.49
CA GLY A 27 -5.72 -13.93 21.29
C GLY A 27 -4.28 -13.41 21.18
N LEU A 28 -3.70 -12.96 22.31
CA LEU A 28 -2.31 -12.50 22.35
C LEU A 28 -1.31 -13.64 22.08
N MET A 29 -1.58 -14.84 22.60
CA MET A 29 -0.76 -16.03 22.35
C MET A 29 -0.83 -16.47 20.88
N LEU A 30 -2.01 -16.41 20.24
CA LEU A 30 -2.16 -16.69 18.80
C LEU A 30 -1.44 -15.66 17.94
N LEU A 31 -1.49 -14.37 18.32
CA LEU A 31 -0.76 -13.31 17.63
C LEU A 31 0.76 -13.52 17.73
N LEU A 32 1.27 -13.86 18.92
CA LEU A 32 2.68 -14.19 19.12
C LEU A 32 3.11 -15.42 18.33
N ALA A 33 2.28 -16.46 18.30
CA ALA A 33 2.54 -17.66 17.50
C ALA A 33 2.62 -17.32 15.99
N ALA A 34 1.71 -16.48 15.47
CA ALA A 34 1.72 -16.04 14.08
C ALA A 34 2.97 -15.18 13.74
N LEU A 35 3.37 -14.28 14.65
CA LEU A 35 4.58 -13.46 14.49
C LEU A 35 5.87 -14.29 14.54
N LEU A 36 5.93 -15.27 15.45
CA LEU A 36 7.06 -16.21 15.54
C LEU A 36 7.14 -17.11 14.31
N TRP A 37 6.01 -17.61 13.83
CA TRP A 37 5.92 -18.40 12.59
C TRP A 37 6.41 -17.60 11.37
N ARG A 38 5.98 -16.34 11.25
CA ARG A 38 6.44 -15.42 10.20
C ARG A 38 7.93 -15.16 10.32
N ARG A 39 8.46 -14.92 11.52
CA ARG A 39 9.92 -14.74 11.73
C ARG A 39 10.73 -16.00 11.39
N LEU A 40 10.24 -17.19 11.72
CA LEU A 40 10.93 -18.44 11.40
C LEU A 40 11.00 -18.66 9.89
N ARG A 41 9.89 -18.41 9.18
CA ARG A 41 9.82 -18.53 7.72
C ARG A 41 10.77 -17.55 7.02
N TRP A 42 10.94 -16.34 7.56
CA TRP A 42 11.88 -15.35 7.03
C TRP A 42 13.35 -15.76 7.27
N ARG A 43 13.66 -16.41 8.40
CA ARG A 43 15.00 -16.95 8.65
C ARG A 43 15.33 -18.16 7.78
N GLN A 44 14.35 -18.98 7.43
CA GLN A 44 14.54 -20.11 6.52
C GLN A 44 14.76 -19.64 5.06
N ALA A 45 14.08 -18.57 4.63
CA ALA A 45 14.32 -17.95 3.33
C ALA A 45 15.67 -17.21 3.23
N GLY A 46 16.26 -16.81 4.37
CA GLY A 46 17.58 -16.16 4.43
C GLY A 46 18.77 -17.13 4.49
N CYS A 47 18.54 -18.44 4.53
CA CYS A 47 19.58 -19.47 4.61
C CYS A 47 19.69 -20.30 3.32
N ALA A 48 19.51 -19.65 2.16
CA ALA A 48 19.89 -20.18 0.85
C ALA A 48 21.09 -19.37 0.33
N PRO A 49 22.26 -19.98 0.05
CA PRO A 49 23.46 -19.26 -0.33
C PRO A 49 23.51 -19.08 -1.85
N ALA A 50 23.17 -17.89 -2.36
CA ALA A 50 23.65 -17.35 -3.65
C ALA A 50 22.97 -16.01 -3.99
N ALA A 51 23.47 -14.89 -3.47
CA ALA A 51 23.00 -13.56 -3.94
C ALA A 51 24.06 -12.45 -3.85
N ASN A 52 25.35 -12.80 -3.78
CA ASN A 52 26.43 -11.80 -3.77
C ASN A 52 27.07 -11.55 -5.15
N ALA A 53 26.57 -12.19 -6.22
CA ALA A 53 27.11 -12.06 -7.57
C ALA A 53 26.35 -11.07 -8.46
N THR A 54 25.10 -10.72 -8.14
CA THR A 54 24.23 -9.91 -9.02
C THR A 54 24.26 -8.41 -8.73
N ALA A 55 24.83 -7.98 -7.60
CA ALA A 55 24.90 -6.57 -7.22
C ALA A 55 26.00 -5.77 -7.96
N VAL A 56 27.00 -6.46 -8.53
CA VAL A 56 28.12 -5.82 -9.25
C VAL A 56 27.70 -5.42 -10.67
N ASP A 57 26.77 -6.16 -11.28
CA ASP A 57 26.41 -6.01 -12.70
C ASP A 57 25.51 -4.78 -12.97
N LEU A 58 24.64 -4.45 -12.00
CA LEU A 58 23.67 -3.35 -12.13
C LEU A 58 24.35 -1.97 -12.01
N HIS A 59 25.45 -1.89 -11.25
CA HIS A 59 26.25 -0.66 -11.13
C HIS A 59 27.03 -0.36 -12.42
N GLN A 60 27.43 -1.41 -13.16
CA GLN A 60 28.16 -1.28 -14.41
C GLN A 60 27.25 -0.83 -15.57
N GLN A 61 25.99 -1.30 -15.60
CA GLN A 61 24.99 -0.87 -16.58
C GLN A 61 24.56 0.60 -16.42
N LEU A 62 24.54 1.12 -15.18
CA LEU A 62 24.20 2.53 -14.92
C LEU A 62 25.31 3.50 -15.33
N GLN A 63 26.57 3.07 -15.33
CA GLN A 63 27.69 3.93 -15.74
C GLN A 63 27.81 4.06 -17.26
N MET A 64 27.47 3.02 -18.04
CA MET A 64 27.50 3.13 -19.50
C MET A 64 26.42 4.06 -20.07
N ARG A 65 25.28 4.23 -19.38
CA ARG A 65 24.21 5.16 -19.82
C ARG A 65 24.51 6.65 -19.58
N LYS A 66 25.59 6.98 -18.86
CA LYS A 66 25.90 8.36 -18.46
C LYS A 66 26.86 9.10 -19.41
N ALA A 67 27.28 8.48 -20.51
CA ALA A 67 28.36 9.00 -21.36
C ALA A 67 27.93 9.52 -22.75
N ILE A 68 26.66 9.90 -22.98
CA ILE A 68 26.25 10.51 -24.26
C ILE A 68 25.36 11.73 -24.00
N HIS A 69 25.91 12.92 -24.26
CA HIS A 69 25.25 14.23 -24.38
C HIS A 69 26.12 15.07 -25.37
N PRO A 70 25.68 16.18 -26.03
CA PRO A 70 24.46 16.99 -25.84
C PRO A 70 23.81 17.67 -27.12
N ALA A 71 22.79 18.53 -26.86
CA ALA A 71 22.53 19.88 -27.44
C ALA A 71 21.45 20.16 -28.54
N LYS A 72 20.36 20.84 -28.09
CA LYS A 72 19.85 22.19 -28.46
C LYS A 72 19.13 22.48 -29.81
N ALA A 73 17.85 22.92 -29.71
CA ALA A 73 17.17 24.11 -30.32
C ALA A 73 15.65 23.82 -30.46
N ALA A 74 14.77 24.43 -29.66
CA ALA A 74 14.08 25.71 -29.84
C ALA A 74 12.86 25.68 -30.81
N ASP A 75 11.71 26.01 -30.20
CA ASP A 75 10.48 26.63 -30.73
C ASP A 75 9.43 25.81 -31.51
N THR A 76 8.28 25.59 -30.85
CA THR A 76 6.92 26.03 -31.23
C THR A 76 5.91 25.20 -30.42
N ALA A 77 5.18 25.82 -29.49
CA ALA A 77 4.19 25.14 -28.65
C ALA A 77 2.76 25.31 -29.22
N PRO A 78 2.01 24.21 -29.44
CA PRO A 78 0.56 24.18 -29.32
C PRO A 78 0.14 23.69 -27.91
N PRO A 79 -1.09 23.99 -27.46
CA PRO A 79 -1.55 23.72 -26.10
C PRO A 79 -1.57 22.20 -25.79
N PRO A 80 -1.21 21.77 -24.57
CA PRO A 80 -1.20 20.34 -24.23
C PRO A 80 -2.63 19.80 -24.16
N GLU A 81 -2.99 18.97 -25.13
CA GLU A 81 -4.10 18.03 -24.99
C GLU A 81 -3.79 17.07 -23.82
N PRO A 82 -4.81 16.61 -23.06
CA PRO A 82 -4.59 15.71 -21.95
C PRO A 82 -4.07 14.37 -22.50
N GLU A 83 -2.77 14.12 -22.30
CA GLU A 83 -2.15 12.81 -22.52
C GLU A 83 -2.99 11.76 -21.79
N ALA A 84 -3.78 11.02 -22.57
CA ALA A 84 -4.39 9.79 -22.11
C ALA A 84 -3.26 8.93 -21.53
N LEU A 85 -3.45 8.49 -20.29
CA LEU A 85 -2.55 7.60 -19.57
C LEU A 85 -2.41 6.26 -20.32
N ASP A 86 -1.60 6.23 -21.38
CA ASP A 86 -1.30 4.99 -22.11
C ASP A 86 -0.49 4.02 -21.24
N ARG A 87 0.11 4.53 -20.15
CA ARG A 87 0.83 3.72 -19.17
C ARG A 87 -0.01 3.56 -17.90
N PRO A 88 -0.25 2.31 -17.44
CA PRO A 88 -0.95 2.09 -16.17
C PRO A 88 -0.18 2.74 -15.00
N PRO A 89 -0.88 3.16 -13.92
CA PRO A 89 -0.27 3.80 -12.75
C PRO A 89 0.54 2.82 -11.87
N PHE A 90 0.92 1.66 -12.42
CA PHE A 90 1.68 0.60 -11.81
C PHE A 90 2.61 -0.06 -12.84
N GLU A 91 3.70 -0.64 -12.35
CA GLU A 91 4.64 -1.38 -13.19
C GLU A 91 4.24 -2.86 -13.26
N LEU A 92 3.82 -3.33 -14.45
CA LEU A 92 3.37 -4.70 -14.65
C LEU A 92 4.43 -5.74 -14.27
N ALA A 93 5.70 -5.49 -14.65
CA ALA A 93 6.82 -6.37 -14.33
C ALA A 93 7.01 -6.55 -12.81
N ARG A 94 6.68 -5.52 -12.02
CA ARG A 94 6.75 -5.59 -10.56
C ARG A 94 5.60 -6.39 -9.98
N LEU A 95 4.38 -6.23 -10.51
CA LEU A 95 3.24 -7.07 -10.14
C LEU A 95 3.51 -8.54 -10.47
N ASP A 96 4.13 -8.81 -11.62
CA ASP A 96 4.55 -10.15 -12.03
C ASP A 96 5.56 -10.75 -11.05
N ALA A 97 6.54 -9.95 -10.59
CA ALA A 97 7.50 -10.39 -9.59
C ALA A 97 6.88 -10.63 -8.20
N MET A 98 5.81 -9.90 -7.84
CA MET A 98 5.16 -9.99 -6.52
C MET A 98 4.09 -11.09 -6.44
N PHE A 99 3.31 -11.26 -7.52
CA PHE A 99 2.08 -12.06 -7.51
C PHE A 99 2.04 -13.15 -8.59
N GLY A 100 3.12 -13.30 -9.38
CA GLY A 100 3.13 -14.17 -10.55
C GLY A 100 2.37 -13.57 -11.74
N HIS A 101 2.19 -14.32 -12.82
CA HIS A 101 1.66 -13.80 -14.09
C HIS A 101 0.13 -13.85 -14.23
N ASP A 102 -0.59 -14.27 -13.19
CA ASP A 102 -2.05 -14.34 -13.20
C ASP A 102 -2.66 -12.92 -13.11
N ARG A 103 -3.14 -12.42 -14.24
CA ARG A 103 -3.73 -11.09 -14.38
C ARG A 103 -5.02 -10.92 -13.58
N ARG A 104 -5.79 -12.00 -13.41
CA ARG A 104 -7.04 -11.97 -12.63
C ARG A 104 -6.71 -11.82 -11.15
N LEU A 105 -5.79 -12.65 -10.64
CA LEU A 105 -5.32 -12.55 -9.24
C LEU A 105 -4.70 -11.19 -8.94
N GLN A 106 -3.84 -10.68 -9.84
CA GLN A 106 -3.26 -9.34 -9.72
C GLN A 106 -4.34 -8.26 -9.62
N GLY A 107 -5.36 -8.34 -10.50
CA GLY A 107 -6.49 -7.43 -10.48
C GLY A 107 -7.29 -7.50 -9.17
N GLU A 108 -7.55 -8.69 -8.65
CA GLU A 108 -8.24 -8.87 -7.36
C GLU A 108 -7.47 -8.27 -6.18
N ILE A 109 -6.14 -8.49 -6.13
CA ILE A 109 -5.27 -7.92 -5.09
C ILE A 109 -5.26 -6.38 -5.18
N LEU A 110 -5.15 -5.83 -6.39
CA LEU A 110 -5.20 -4.38 -6.57
C LEU A 110 -6.57 -3.80 -6.25
N ALA A 111 -7.66 -4.52 -6.53
CA ALA A 111 -9.01 -4.09 -6.16
C ALA A 111 -9.18 -4.01 -4.63
N LEU A 112 -8.62 -4.98 -3.88
CA LEU A 112 -8.58 -4.94 -2.42
C LEU A 112 -7.79 -3.72 -1.92
N PHE A 113 -6.62 -3.45 -2.51
CA PHE A 113 -5.84 -2.26 -2.20
C PHE A 113 -6.64 -0.97 -2.44
N VAL A 114 -7.37 -0.89 -3.56
CA VAL A 114 -8.20 0.28 -3.90
C VAL A 114 -9.31 0.48 -2.85
N ALA A 115 -9.99 -0.60 -2.46
CA ALA A 115 -11.06 -0.54 -1.46
C ALA A 115 -10.53 -0.05 -0.10
N GLU A 116 -9.40 -0.61 0.36
CA GLU A 116 -8.79 -0.24 1.64
C GLU A 116 -8.27 1.21 1.63
N THR A 117 -7.68 1.64 0.52
CA THR A 117 -7.20 3.03 0.34
C THR A 117 -8.36 4.01 0.32
N ARG A 118 -9.50 3.65 -0.29
CA ARG A 118 -10.71 4.48 -0.29
C ARG A 118 -11.23 4.72 1.13
N ASP A 119 -11.22 3.71 1.98
CA ASP A 119 -11.59 3.84 3.39
C ASP A 119 -10.66 4.80 4.14
N ARG A 120 -9.34 4.67 3.94
CA ARG A 120 -8.35 5.61 4.51
C ARG A 120 -8.57 7.04 4.04
N LEU A 121 -8.88 7.25 2.75
CA LEU A 121 -9.21 8.58 2.22
C LEU A 121 -10.50 9.14 2.83
N ALA A 122 -11.49 8.30 3.13
CA ALA A 122 -12.67 8.74 3.86
C ALA A 122 -12.32 9.16 5.30
N GLY A 123 -11.43 8.42 5.97
CA GLY A 123 -10.87 8.78 7.27
C GLY A 123 -10.09 10.10 7.25
N ILE A 124 -9.29 10.35 6.21
CA ILE A 124 -8.60 11.64 6.00
C ILE A 124 -9.63 12.76 5.84
N ALA A 125 -10.65 12.57 5.00
CA ALA A 125 -11.71 13.56 4.82
C ALA A 125 -12.39 13.90 6.14
N HIS A 126 -12.67 12.91 6.99
CA HIS A 126 -13.23 13.13 8.32
C HIS A 126 -12.28 13.92 9.22
N ALA A 127 -11.01 13.55 9.29
CA ALA A 127 -10.00 14.27 10.07
C ALA A 127 -9.85 15.73 9.63
N LEU A 128 -9.91 16.02 8.32
CA LEU A 128 -9.83 17.38 7.77
C LEU A 128 -11.08 18.22 8.07
N ARG A 129 -12.27 17.60 8.14
CA ARG A 129 -13.50 18.29 8.60
C ARG A 129 -13.43 18.66 10.08
N CYS A 130 -12.77 17.83 10.88
CA CYS A 130 -12.54 18.10 12.30
C CYS A 130 -11.29 18.97 12.57
N GLU A 131 -10.60 19.43 11.53
CA GLU A 131 -9.37 20.22 11.64
C GLU A 131 -8.25 19.53 12.44
N ARG A 132 -8.17 18.19 12.34
CA ARG A 132 -7.17 17.37 13.04
C ARG A 132 -6.09 16.89 12.04
N PRO A 133 -4.93 17.57 11.95
CA PRO A 133 -3.88 17.20 11.01
C PRO A 133 -3.18 15.88 11.37
N ALA A 134 -3.05 15.56 12.67
CA ALA A 134 -2.33 14.37 13.11
C ALA A 134 -3.00 13.04 12.67
N PRO A 135 -4.32 12.83 12.85
CA PRO A 135 -5.00 11.65 12.30
C PRO A 135 -4.94 11.57 10.77
N ALA A 136 -5.10 12.71 10.07
CA ALA A 136 -4.98 12.75 8.61
C ALA A 136 -3.58 12.30 8.15
N ARG A 137 -2.53 12.74 8.86
CA ARG A 137 -1.14 12.33 8.60
C ARG A 137 -0.92 10.83 8.80
N VAL A 138 -1.48 10.24 9.86
CA VAL A 138 -1.34 8.79 10.13
C VAL A 138 -1.94 7.98 8.96
N LEU A 139 -3.15 8.33 8.54
CA LEU A 139 -3.78 7.66 7.40
C LEU A 139 -3.02 7.90 6.09
N ALA A 140 -2.49 9.09 5.87
CA ALA A 140 -1.63 9.36 4.71
C ALA A 140 -0.34 8.52 4.74
N GLN A 141 0.22 8.27 5.93
CA GLN A 141 1.39 7.41 6.09
C GLN A 141 1.06 5.94 5.77
N GLU A 142 -0.10 5.43 6.18
CA GLU A 142 -0.52 4.09 5.80
C GLU A 142 -0.69 3.93 4.28
N ILE A 143 -1.26 4.95 3.62
CA ILE A 143 -1.34 4.98 2.15
C ILE A 143 0.06 5.01 1.53
N LEU A 144 1.00 5.78 2.10
CA LEU A 144 2.39 5.83 1.64
C LEU A 144 3.07 4.45 1.74
N ASP A 145 2.93 3.76 2.87
CA ASP A 145 3.60 2.48 3.11
C ASP A 145 3.06 1.39 2.18
N SER A 146 1.73 1.32 2.04
CA SER A 146 1.05 0.34 1.20
C SER A 146 1.29 0.61 -0.30
N SER A 147 1.22 1.86 -0.75
CA SER A 147 1.54 2.23 -2.13
C SER A 147 3.01 1.97 -2.48
N GLN A 148 3.93 2.20 -1.54
CA GLN A 148 5.35 1.88 -1.72
C GLN A 148 5.58 0.37 -1.84
N ALA A 149 4.89 -0.45 -1.05
CA ALA A 149 4.97 -1.91 -1.14
C ALA A 149 4.50 -2.40 -2.52
N MET A 150 3.39 -1.86 -3.02
CA MET A 150 2.81 -2.21 -4.31
C MET A 150 3.52 -1.59 -5.52
N GLY A 151 4.39 -0.60 -5.33
CA GLY A 151 5.07 0.11 -6.43
C GLY A 151 4.19 1.10 -7.18
N LEU A 152 3.20 1.68 -6.50
CA LEU A 152 2.25 2.64 -7.06
C LEU A 152 2.83 4.06 -6.98
N LEU A 153 3.79 4.37 -7.85
CA LEU A 153 4.59 5.59 -7.78
C LEU A 153 3.76 6.89 -7.70
N PRO A 154 2.68 7.09 -8.48
CA PRO A 154 1.89 8.31 -8.41
C PRO A 154 1.24 8.49 -7.02
N LEU A 155 0.63 7.42 -6.51
CA LEU A 155 -0.04 7.44 -5.21
C LEU A 155 0.97 7.59 -4.07
N GLN A 156 2.14 6.94 -4.17
CA GLN A 156 3.24 7.06 -3.22
C GLN A 156 3.75 8.50 -3.12
N ALA A 157 3.95 9.17 -4.25
CA ALA A 157 4.44 10.55 -4.27
C ALA A 157 3.45 11.51 -3.60
N LEU A 158 2.16 11.37 -3.88
CA LEU A 158 1.10 12.17 -3.29
C LEU A 158 0.95 11.91 -1.79
N ALA A 159 0.96 10.65 -1.37
CA ALA A 159 0.87 10.28 0.03
C ALA A 159 2.06 10.82 0.85
N ARG A 160 3.27 10.80 0.28
CA ARG A 160 4.46 11.42 0.89
C ARG A 160 4.28 12.93 1.09
N LYS A 161 3.78 13.64 0.09
CA LYS A 161 3.48 15.08 0.22
C LYS A 161 2.43 15.33 1.31
N ALA A 162 1.39 14.50 1.38
CA ALA A 162 0.35 14.61 2.40
C ALA A 162 0.90 14.38 3.82
N VAL A 163 1.79 13.40 4.00
CA VAL A 163 2.48 13.21 5.28
C VAL A 163 3.27 14.45 5.70
N HIS A 164 4.02 15.05 4.77
CA HIS A 164 4.78 16.28 5.04
C HIS A 164 3.86 17.46 5.40
N ALA A 165 2.79 17.68 4.64
CA ALA A 165 1.79 18.70 4.95
C ALA A 165 1.16 18.49 6.34
N GLY A 166 0.94 17.24 6.75
CA GLY A 166 0.46 16.88 8.08
C GLY A 166 1.47 17.06 9.21
N PHE A 167 2.78 17.12 8.94
CA PHE A 167 3.77 17.56 9.93
C PHE A 167 3.80 19.08 10.07
N SER A 168 3.62 19.79 8.96
CA SER A 168 3.54 21.25 8.93
C SER A 168 2.19 21.81 9.39
N ASN A 169 1.21 20.95 9.70
CA ASN A 169 -0.17 21.31 10.02
C ASN A 169 -0.86 22.17 8.94
N ASP A 170 -0.45 22.01 7.69
CA ASP A 170 -1.05 22.74 6.56
C ASP A 170 -2.33 22.03 6.10
N ILE A 171 -3.46 22.41 6.71
CA ILE A 171 -4.78 21.85 6.40
C ILE A 171 -5.21 22.21 4.96
N GLY A 172 -4.79 23.37 4.45
CA GLY A 172 -5.08 23.79 3.08
C GLY A 172 -4.42 22.87 2.06
N ALA A 173 -3.12 22.65 2.21
CA ALA A 173 -2.38 21.71 1.39
C ALA A 173 -2.91 20.27 1.54
N LEU A 174 -3.27 19.84 2.75
CA LEU A 174 -3.85 18.51 2.97
C LEU A 174 -5.19 18.31 2.24
N ARG A 175 -6.06 19.34 2.18
CA ARG A 175 -7.32 19.26 1.41
C ARG A 175 -7.07 19.13 -0.08
N HIS A 176 -6.11 19.88 -0.60
CA HIS A 176 -5.72 19.78 -2.00
C HIS A 176 -5.13 18.39 -2.33
N LEU A 177 -4.19 17.92 -1.51
CA LEU A 177 -3.56 16.61 -1.67
C LEU A 177 -4.56 15.45 -1.48
N HIS A 178 -5.58 15.61 -0.63
CA HIS A 178 -6.66 14.64 -0.50
C HIS A 178 -7.45 14.49 -1.80
N ALA A 179 -7.76 15.60 -2.48
CA ALA A 179 -8.40 15.56 -3.80
C ALA A 179 -7.49 14.92 -4.87
N GLU A 180 -6.20 15.25 -4.89
CA GLU A 180 -5.24 14.61 -5.79
C GLU A 180 -5.12 13.09 -5.55
N LEU A 181 -5.10 12.67 -4.28
CA LEU A 181 -5.08 11.24 -3.91
C LEU A 181 -6.34 10.51 -4.39
N LEU A 182 -7.52 11.15 -4.32
CA LEU A 182 -8.76 10.59 -4.86
C LEU A 182 -8.69 10.40 -6.38
N MET A 183 -8.16 11.39 -7.12
CA MET A 183 -7.98 11.28 -8.57
C MET A 183 -6.99 10.17 -8.94
N ALA A 184 -5.88 10.08 -8.22
CA ALA A 184 -4.89 9.01 -8.44
C ALA A 184 -5.47 7.62 -8.13
N LEU A 185 -6.31 7.51 -7.09
CA LEU A 185 -6.99 6.26 -6.75
C LEU A 185 -8.03 5.87 -7.80
N ASP A 186 -8.73 6.84 -8.38
CA ASP A 186 -9.69 6.59 -9.47
C ASP A 186 -8.98 6.08 -10.73
N ALA A 187 -7.89 6.74 -11.14
CA ALA A 187 -7.05 6.28 -12.25
C ALA A 187 -6.51 4.86 -12.01
N LEU A 188 -6.11 4.53 -10.77
CA LEU A 188 -5.73 3.18 -10.40
C LEU A 188 -6.91 2.21 -10.55
N SER A 189 -8.09 2.55 -10.02
CA SER A 189 -9.29 1.73 -10.13
C SER A 189 -9.65 1.41 -11.58
N GLN A 190 -9.59 2.40 -12.47
CA GLN A 190 -9.84 2.22 -13.90
C GLN A 190 -8.81 1.26 -14.53
N ALA A 191 -7.53 1.40 -14.19
CA ALA A 191 -6.48 0.51 -14.67
C ALA A 191 -6.63 -0.93 -14.14
N VAL A 192 -7.11 -1.12 -12.90
CA VAL A 192 -7.45 -2.45 -12.36
C VAL A 192 -8.58 -3.09 -13.17
N THR A 193 -9.63 -2.33 -13.48
CA THR A 193 -10.73 -2.83 -14.31
C THR A 193 -10.22 -3.25 -15.69
N ALA A 194 -9.40 -2.42 -16.35
CA ALA A 194 -8.81 -2.76 -17.64
C ALA A 194 -7.96 -4.05 -17.59
N LEU A 195 -7.17 -4.23 -16.53
CA LEU A 195 -6.36 -5.44 -16.31
C LEU A 195 -7.25 -6.70 -16.21
N GLN A 196 -8.34 -6.62 -15.45
CA GLN A 196 -9.27 -7.73 -15.27
C GLN A 196 -10.05 -8.05 -16.54
N THR A 197 -10.53 -7.04 -17.27
CA THR A 197 -11.21 -7.24 -18.55
C THR A 197 -10.29 -7.87 -19.59
N GLY A 198 -9.02 -7.45 -19.65
CA GLY A 198 -8.02 -8.06 -20.52
C GLY A 198 -7.75 -9.52 -20.18
N ALA A 199 -7.77 -9.89 -18.89
CA ALA A 199 -7.60 -11.27 -18.45
C ALA A 199 -8.75 -12.18 -18.90
N VAL A 200 -10.00 -11.72 -18.76
CA VAL A 200 -11.19 -12.48 -19.17
C VAL A 200 -11.19 -12.73 -20.68
N LEU A 201 -10.85 -11.71 -21.48
CA LEU A 201 -10.79 -11.84 -22.94
C LEU A 201 -9.70 -12.79 -23.43
N ALA A 202 -8.60 -12.93 -22.68
CA ALA A 202 -7.53 -13.88 -23.01
C ALA A 202 -7.95 -15.33 -22.73
N ASP A 203 -8.59 -15.57 -21.58
CA ASP A 203 -9.10 -16.89 -21.17
C ASP A 203 -10.16 -17.42 -22.16
N ASP A 204 -11.07 -16.55 -22.63
CA ASP A 204 -12.08 -16.91 -23.63
C ASP A 204 -11.47 -17.32 -24.99
N ARG A 205 -10.31 -16.75 -25.38
CA ARG A 205 -9.64 -17.08 -26.66
C ARG A 205 -8.93 -18.42 -26.60
N ASP A 206 -8.20 -18.69 -25.52
CA ASP A 206 -7.51 -19.96 -25.32
C ASP A 206 -8.49 -21.14 -25.22
N GLY A 207 -9.69 -20.90 -24.67
CA GLY A 207 -10.77 -21.88 -24.61
C GLY A 207 -11.43 -22.21 -25.96
N VAL A 208 -11.40 -21.30 -26.93
CA VAL A 208 -11.97 -21.50 -28.28
C VAL A 208 -10.99 -22.23 -29.20
N GLU A 209 -9.68 -21.99 -29.09
CA GLU A 209 -8.66 -22.70 -29.88
C GLU A 209 -8.40 -24.14 -29.41
N SER A 210 -8.82 -24.49 -28.19
CA SER A 210 -8.59 -25.81 -27.59
C SER A 210 -9.69 -26.84 -27.87
N ARG A 211 -10.67 -26.56 -28.74
CA ARG A 211 -11.71 -27.53 -29.11
C ARG A 211 -11.37 -28.25 -30.43
N PRO A 212 -11.22 -29.58 -30.42
CA PRO A 212 -10.95 -30.39 -31.62
C PRO A 212 -12.15 -30.47 -32.57
#